data_AF-A0A0P9CY68-F1
#
_entry.id   AF-A0A0P9CY68-F1
#
_cell.length_a   1.000
_cell.length_b   1.000
_cell.length_c   1.000
_cell.angle_alpha   90.00
_cell.angle_beta   90.00
_cell.angle_gamma   90.00
#
_symmetry.space_group_name_H-M   'P 1'
#
loop_
_entity.id
_entity.type
_entity.pdbx_description
1 polymer ?
#
loop_
_entity_poly.entity_id
_entity_poly.type
_entity_poly.pdbx_seq_one_letter_code
_entity_poly.pdbx_strand_id
1 'polypeptide(L)' 'MRIAALYDIHGNLPALEAALDAIARADVDALVVGGDVVAGPMPTETLACLRALPLPVHFIRGNADREVAERLAGIPAG' A
#
# COMPACT_ATOMS: atom_id res chain seq x y z
N MET A 1 -3.38 -14.40 -16.81
CA MET A 1 -2.81 -13.37 -15.94
C MET A 1 -3.88 -12.90 -14.98
N ARG A 2 -3.68 -13.11 -13.67
CA ARG A 2 -4.58 -12.73 -12.58
C ARG A 2 -3.88 -11.67 -11.74
N ILE A 3 -4.55 -10.55 -11.52
CA ILE A 3 -4.01 -9.41 -10.77
C ILE A 3 -4.89 -9.19 -9.55
N ALA A 4 -4.27 -9.07 -8.38
CA ALA A 4 -4.94 -8.58 -7.18
C ALA A 4 -4.79 -7.05 -7.10
N ALA A 5 -5.79 -6.38 -6.54
CA ALA A 5 -5.73 -4.94 -6.27
C ALA A 5 -6.09 -4.65 -4.81
N LEU A 6 -5.28 -3.83 -4.15
CA LEU A 6 -5.47 -3.35 -2.78
C LEU A 6 -5.53 -1.83 -2.77
N TYR A 7 -6.41 -1.25 -1.97
CA TYR A 7 -6.65 0.18 -1.87
C TYR A 7 -6.68 0.61 -0.40
N ASP A 8 -6.38 1.89 -0.15
CA ASP A 8 -6.65 2.58 1.12
C ASP A 8 -6.09 1.83 2.34
N ILE A 9 -4.82 1.41 2.24
CA ILE A 9 -4.16 0.62 3.29
C ILE A 9 -3.95 1.44 4.57
N HIS A 10 -3.74 2.75 4.43
CA HIS A 10 -3.60 3.73 5.51
C HIS A 10 -2.73 3.23 6.67
N GLY A 11 -1.55 2.68 6.38
CA GLY A 11 -0.60 2.20 7.37
C GLY A 11 -1.17 1.14 8.33
N ASN A 12 -2.23 0.42 7.95
CA ASN A 12 -2.87 -0.58 8.78
C ASN A 12 -2.28 -1.97 8.49
N LEU A 13 -1.12 -2.26 9.08
CA LEU A 13 -0.40 -3.51 8.87
C LEU A 13 -1.27 -4.76 9.17
N PRO A 14 -2.00 -4.85 10.31
CA PRO A 14 -2.84 -6.03 10.57
C PRO A 14 -3.91 -6.29 9.51
N ALA A 15 -4.52 -5.23 8.97
CA ALA A 15 -5.50 -5.38 7.90
C ALA A 15 -4.83 -5.79 6.57
N LEU A 16 -3.65 -5.23 6.28
CA LEU A 16 -2.87 -5.61 5.11
C LEU A 16 -2.47 -7.09 5.15
N GLU A 17 -1.94 -7.58 6.28
CA GLU A 17 -1.54 -8.98 6.44
C GLU A 17 -2.73 -9.92 6.20
N ALA A 18 -3.89 -9.62 6.79
CA ALA A 18 -5.10 -10.40 6.58
C ALA A 18 -5.57 -10.41 5.11
N ALA A 19 -5.43 -9.29 4.40
CA ALA A 19 -5.77 -9.20 2.98
C ALA A 19 -4.76 -9.97 2.10
N LEU A 20 -3.47 -9.89 2.42
CA LEU A 20 -2.42 -10.63 1.73
C LEU A 20 -2.58 -12.14 1.90
N ASP A 21 -2.98 -12.62 3.09
CA ASP A 21 -3.31 -14.02 3.32
C ASP A 21 -4.45 -14.49 2.41
N ALA A 22 -5.47 -13.64 2.19
CA ALA A 22 -6.55 -13.94 1.26
C ALA A 22 -6.07 -13.97 -0.20
N ILE A 23 -5.22 -13.03 -0.59
CA ILE A 23 -4.64 -12.95 -1.94
C ILE A 23 -3.70 -14.13 -2.23
N ALA A 24 -2.93 -14.59 -1.25
CA ALA A 24 -2.00 -15.72 -1.39
C ALA A 24 -2.72 -17.02 -1.80
N ARG A 25 -4.01 -17.16 -1.44
CA ARG A 25 -4.84 -18.31 -1.82
C ARG A 25 -5.42 -18.22 -3.24
N ALA A 26 -5.25 -17.08 -3.92
CA ALA A 26 -5.88 -16.79 -5.21
C ALA A 26 -4.95 -16.99 -6.43
N ASP A 27 -3.69 -17.41 -6.24
CA ASP A 27 -2.72 -17.67 -7.32
C ASP A 27 -2.64 -16.48 -8.30
N VAL A 28 -2.14 -15.34 -7.80
CA VAL A 28 -2.06 -14.07 -8.52
C VAL A 28 -0.66 -13.86 -9.07
N ASP A 29 -0.57 -13.29 -10.26
CA ASP A 29 0.69 -13.02 -10.96
C ASP A 29 1.31 -11.68 -10.53
N ALA A 30 0.50 -10.73 -10.07
CA ALA A 30 0.92 -9.40 -9.66
C ALA A 30 -0.08 -8.76 -8.68
N LEU A 31 0.39 -7.77 -7.93
CA LEU A 31 -0.39 -6.93 -7.04
C LEU A 31 -0.33 -5.47 -7.51
N VAL A 32 -1.49 -4.82 -7.58
CA VAL A 32 -1.60 -3.37 -7.77
C VAL A 32 -2.05 -2.75 -6.46
N VAL A 33 -1.27 -1.80 -5.95
CA VAL A 33 -1.60 -0.98 -4.79
C VAL A 33 -2.13 0.35 -5.31
N GLY A 34 -3.41 0.60 -5.10
CA GLY A 34 -4.15 1.74 -5.66
C GLY A 34 -3.86 3.09 -5.02
N GLY A 35 -3.11 3.12 -3.92
CA GLY A 35 -2.72 4.34 -3.21
C GLY A 35 -3.21 4.35 -1.76
N ASP A 36 -2.97 5.49 -1.11
CA ASP A 36 -3.32 5.77 0.28
C ASP A 36 -2.72 4.74 1.24
N VAL A 37 -1.40 4.55 1.12
CA VAL A 37 -0.63 3.52 1.80
C VAL A 37 -0.10 3.99 3.15
N VAL A 38 0.37 5.25 3.24
CA VAL A 38 1.25 5.68 4.35
C VAL A 38 0.59 6.60 5.39
N ALA A 39 -0.71 6.89 5.29
CA ALA A 39 -1.38 7.89 6.12
C ALA A 39 -1.94 7.35 7.46
N GLY A 40 -1.37 6.29 8.03
CA GLY A 40 -1.84 5.76 9.32
C GLY A 40 -0.73 5.18 10.21
N PRO A 41 -1.06 4.28 11.16
CA PRO A 41 -0.25 4.09 12.36
C PRO A 41 1.06 3.32 12.14
N MET A 42 1.15 2.48 11.10
CA MET A 42 2.30 1.62 10.82
C MET A 42 2.75 1.78 9.35
N PRO A 43 3.11 3.00 8.91
CA PRO A 43 3.33 3.27 7.49
C PRO A 43 4.62 2.65 6.97
N THR A 44 5.67 2.62 7.80
CA THR A 44 6.96 2.02 7.46
C THR A 44 6.85 0.51 7.33
N GLU A 45 6.17 -0.13 8.28
CA GLU A 45 5.97 -1.57 8.33
C GLU A 45 5.10 -2.03 7.16
N THR A 46 4.04 -1.29 6.86
CA THR A 46 3.17 -1.53 5.71
C THR A 46 3.96 -1.48 4.40
N LEU A 47 4.77 -0.44 4.20
CA LEU A 47 5.59 -0.32 2.99
C LEU A 47 6.67 -1.40 2.91
N ALA A 48 7.30 -1.74 4.04
CA ALA A 48 8.28 -2.83 4.11
C ALA A 48 7.65 -4.19 3.75
N CYS A 49 6.45 -4.47 4.27
CA CYS A 49 5.67 -5.67 3.94
C CYS A 49 5.40 -5.75 2.43
N LEU A 50 4.84 -4.70 1.83
CA LEU A 50 4.53 -4.67 0.39
C LEU A 50 5.79 -4.83 -0.48
N ARG A 51 6.93 -4.24 -0.08
CA ARG A 51 8.20 -4.36 -0.83
C ARG A 51 8.88 -5.71 -0.69
N ALA A 52 8.53 -6.49 0.33
CA ALA A 52 9.09 -7.82 0.58
C ALA A 52 8.33 -8.95 -0.13
N LEU A 53 7.20 -8.65 -0.78
CA LEU A 53 6.40 -9.66 -1.46
C LEU A 53 7.19 -10.32 -2.61
N PRO A 54 7.09 -11.65 -2.77
CA PRO A 54 7.83 -12.40 -3.79
C PRO A 54 7.20 -12.29 -5.20
N LEU A 55 6.37 -11.29 -5.44
CA LEU A 55 5.66 -11.06 -6.70
C LEU A 55 5.74 -9.57 -7.09
N PRO A 56 5.56 -9.23 -8.38
CA PRO A 56 5.55 -7.84 -8.83
C PRO A 56 4.47 -7.00 -8.13
N VAL A 57 4.88 -5.91 -7.48
CA VAL A 57 3.98 -4.94 -6.85
C VAL A 57 4.07 -3.60 -7.57
N HIS A 58 2.94 -3.11 -8.04
CA HIS A 58 2.83 -1.84 -8.76
C HIS A 58 2.07 -0.83 -7.89
N PHE A 59 2.59 0.39 -7.77
CA PHE A 59 2.02 1.42 -6.92
C PHE A 59 1.40 2.54 -7.76
N ILE A 60 0.17 2.90 -7.43
CA ILE A 60 -0.47 4.15 -7.81
C ILE A 60 -0.40 5.06 -6.59
N ARG A 61 -0.03 6.33 -6.79
CA ARG A 61 0.06 7.30 -5.69
C ARG A 61 -1.33 7.85 -5.38
N GLY A 62 -1.81 7.62 -4.16
CA GLY A 62 -3.07 8.18 -3.67
C GLY A 62 -2.94 9.63 -3.19
N ASN A 63 -4.07 10.26 -2.86
CA ASN A 63 -4.07 11.64 -2.34
C ASN A 63 -3.44 11.71 -0.96
N ALA A 64 -3.69 10.75 -0.07
CA ALA A 64 -3.11 10.76 1.27
C ALA A 64 -1.60 10.54 1.22
N ASP A 65 -1.10 9.73 0.26
CA ASP A 65 0.35 9.59 0.02
C ASP A 65 0.98 10.91 -0.43
N ARG A 66 0.30 11.63 -1.34
CA ARG A 66 0.74 12.96 -1.81
C ARG A 66 0.78 13.95 -0.64
N GLU A 67 -0.27 14.01 0.17
CA GLU A 67 -0.35 14.93 1.30
C GLU A 67 0.75 14.66 2.34
N VAL A 68 1.04 13.39 2.63
CA VAL A 68 2.16 13.02 3.51
C VAL A 68 3.50 13.49 2.91
N ALA A 69 3.73 13.26 1.62
CA ALA A 69 4.96 13.69 0.96
C ALA A 69 5.09 15.23 0.93
N GLU A 70 4.01 15.95 0.66
CA GLU A 70 3.97 17.42 0.66
C GLU A 70 4.26 18.00 2.05
N ARG A 71 3.65 17.44 3.11
CA ARG A 71 3.95 17.83 4.49
C ARG A 71 5.41 17.60 4.87
N LEU A 72 5.98 16.47 4.47
CA LEU A 72 7.41 16.17 4.68
C LEU A 72 8.33 17.13 3.91
N ALA A 73 7.88 17.61 2.74
CA ALA A 73 8.56 18.62 1.95
C ALA A 73 8.34 20.07 2.45
N GLY A 74 7.56 20.27 3.53
CA GLY A 74 7.23 21.59 4.06
C GLY A 74 6.25 22.39 3.20
N ILE A 75 5.51 21.73 2.31
CA ILE A 75 4.48 22.37 1.48
C ILE A 75 3.21 22.52 2.35
N PRO A 76 2.63 23.74 2.46
CA PRO A 76 1.39 23.95 3.22
C PRO A 76 0.24 23.11 2.67
N ALA A 77 -0.61 22.59 3.55
CA ALA A 77 -1.89 22.02 3.13
C ALA A 77 -2.74 23.12 2.48
N GLY A 78 -3.20 22.85 1.24
CA GLY A 78 -4.09 23.74 0.49
C GLY A 78 -5.52 23.75 1.02
#